data_AF-A0A2G0E6C8-F1
#
_entry.id   AF-A0A2G0E6C8-F1
#
_cell.length_a   1.000
_cell.length_b   1.000
_cell.length_c   1.000
_cell.angle_alpha   90.00
_cell.angle_beta   90.00
_cell.angle_gamma   90.00
#
_symmetry.space_group_name_H-M   'P 1'
#
loop_
_entity.id
_entity.type
_entity.pdbx_description
1 polymer ?
#
loop_
_entity_poly.entity_id
_entity_poly.type
_entity_poly.pdbx_seq_one_letter_code
_entity_poly.pdbx_strand_id
1 'polypeptide(L)'
;TVATAIRIGNPASWQLAEQARDESGGFIDAVTDQEILTAYRKIAAQDGVFIEPGSAASLAGVIQHVKSGKIKTGETVVAVFTGNGLKDPDTAMETEVAISKMSDVEEMRLHLRKGVATL
;
A
#
# COMPACT_ATOMS: atom_id res chain seq x y z
N THR A 1 -8.77 -12.47 -1.86
CA THR A 1 -7.84 -11.41 -1.44
C THR A 1 -7.32 -11.69 -0.06
N VAL A 2 -6.03 -11.45 0.18
CA VAL A 2 -5.39 -11.41 1.52
C VAL A 2 -5.93 -10.27 2.38
N ALA A 3 -6.46 -9.21 1.76
CA ALA A 3 -7.06 -8.07 2.45
C ALA A 3 -8.47 -8.41 2.98
N THR A 4 -8.51 -9.06 4.15
CA THR A 4 -9.74 -9.59 4.77
C THR A 4 -10.83 -8.53 4.95
N ALA A 5 -10.47 -7.28 5.27
CA ALA A 5 -11.40 -6.16 5.46
C ALA A 5 -12.25 -5.84 4.21
N ILE A 6 -11.78 -6.17 3.00
CA ILE A 6 -12.48 -5.95 1.73
C ILE A 6 -12.82 -7.25 1.00
N ARG A 7 -12.76 -8.40 1.71
CA ARG A 7 -13.11 -9.71 1.15
C ARG A 7 -14.63 -9.91 1.12
N ILE A 8 -15.31 -9.08 0.32
CA ILE A 8 -16.77 -9.02 0.23
C ILE A 8 -17.19 -9.33 -1.22
N GLY A 9 -17.99 -10.38 -1.42
CA GLY A 9 -18.50 -10.77 -2.74
C GLY A 9 -19.87 -10.18 -3.12
N ASN A 10 -20.60 -9.62 -2.15
CA ASN A 10 -21.91 -9.01 -2.34
C ASN A 10 -22.07 -7.78 -1.41
N PRO A 11 -21.51 -6.61 -1.77
CA PRO A 11 -21.55 -5.42 -0.94
C PRO A 11 -22.98 -4.90 -0.76
N ALA A 12 -23.38 -4.69 0.49
CA ALA A 12 -24.73 -4.21 0.84
C ALA A 12 -25.07 -2.85 0.22
N SER A 13 -24.07 -1.99 0.00
CA SER A 13 -24.24 -0.64 -0.55
C SER A 13 -23.88 -0.55 -2.05
N TRP A 14 -24.05 -1.65 -2.82
CA TRP A 14 -23.66 -1.72 -4.24
C TRP A 14 -24.17 -0.52 -5.06
N GLN A 15 -25.48 -0.26 -5.01
CA GLN A 15 -26.11 0.79 -5.80
C GLN A 15 -25.62 2.19 -5.40
N LEU A 16 -25.38 2.43 -4.10
CA LEU A 16 -24.85 3.71 -3.61
C LEU A 16 -23.41 3.94 -4.10
N ALA A 17 -22.59 2.89 -4.19
CA ALA A 17 -21.23 2.97 -4.70
C ALA A 17 -21.21 3.28 -6.21
N GLU A 18 -22.09 2.63 -7.00
CA GLU A 18 -22.23 2.93 -8.43
C GLU A 18 -22.73 4.36 -8.67
N GLN A 19 -23.73 4.80 -7.91
CA GLN A 19 -24.22 6.16 -7.99
C GLN A 19 -23.11 7.18 -7.68
N ALA A 20 -22.34 6.98 -6.60
CA ALA A 20 -21.24 7.86 -6.25
C ALA A 20 -20.15 7.90 -7.33
N ARG A 21 -19.83 6.76 -7.96
CA ARG A 21 -18.92 6.69 -9.12
C ARG A 21 -19.45 7.53 -10.27
N ASP A 22 -20.71 7.34 -10.63
CA ASP A 22 -21.31 7.97 -11.81
C ASP A 22 -21.49 9.48 -11.63
N GLU A 23 -21.94 9.93 -10.44
CA GLU A 23 -22.09 11.35 -10.11
C GLU A 23 -20.76 12.11 -10.03
N SER A 24 -19.70 11.45 -9.56
CA SER A 24 -18.36 12.06 -9.48
C SER A 24 -17.58 11.99 -10.79
N GLY A 25 -18.04 11.21 -11.78
CA GLY A 25 -17.25 10.85 -12.96
C GLY A 25 -16.00 10.02 -12.61
N GLY A 26 -16.00 9.38 -11.43
CA GLY A 26 -14.89 8.59 -10.92
C GLY A 26 -14.90 7.15 -11.43
N PHE A 27 -14.17 6.28 -10.72
CA PHE A 27 -14.02 4.88 -11.07
C PHE A 27 -14.02 3.99 -9.82
N ILE A 28 -14.55 2.78 -9.99
CA ILE A 28 -14.35 1.65 -9.08
C ILE A 28 -13.54 0.63 -9.88
N ASP A 29 -12.31 0.36 -9.44
CA ASP A 29 -11.35 -0.50 -10.15
C ASP A 29 -10.76 -1.54 -9.19
N ALA A 30 -10.06 -2.52 -9.74
CA ALA A 30 -9.48 -3.63 -8.97
C ALA A 30 -7.95 -3.59 -8.99
N VAL A 31 -7.36 -4.02 -7.88
CA VAL A 31 -5.93 -4.28 -7.73
C VAL A 31 -5.72 -5.70 -7.24
N THR A 32 -4.58 -6.27 -7.59
CA THR A 32 -4.18 -7.62 -7.18
C THR A 32 -3.67 -7.63 -5.74
N ASP A 33 -3.71 -8.80 -5.08
CA ASP A 33 -3.11 -8.96 -3.75
C ASP A 33 -1.62 -8.59 -3.74
N GLN A 34 -0.91 -8.85 -4.83
CA GLN A 34 0.50 -8.48 -4.96
C GLN A 34 0.70 -6.96 -4.97
N GLU A 35 -0.16 -6.21 -5.66
CA GLU A 35 -0.12 -4.74 -5.67
C GLU A 35 -0.48 -4.17 -4.30
N ILE A 36 -1.48 -4.74 -3.63
CA ILE A 36 -1.85 -4.39 -2.24
C ILE A 36 -0.66 -4.56 -1.31
N LEU A 37 -0.03 -5.74 -1.31
CA LEU A 37 1.11 -6.05 -0.43
C LEU A 37 2.34 -5.18 -0.76
N THR A 38 2.52 -4.82 -2.03
CA THR A 38 3.58 -3.91 -2.46
C THR A 38 3.35 -2.50 -1.91
N ALA A 39 2.11 -1.97 -2.02
CA ALA A 39 1.75 -0.67 -1.47
C ALA A 39 1.84 -0.65 0.08
N TYR A 40 1.36 -1.71 0.73
CA TYR A 40 1.43 -1.93 2.18
C TYR A 40 2.86 -1.83 2.71
N ARG A 41 3.81 -2.56 2.11
CA ARG A 41 5.22 -2.49 2.50
C ARG A 41 5.85 -1.14 2.17
N LYS A 42 5.51 -0.57 1.00
CA LYS A 42 6.10 0.69 0.52
C LYS A 42 5.79 1.86 1.45
N ILE A 43 4.53 2.03 1.86
CA ILE A 43 4.14 3.17 2.71
C ILE A 43 4.75 3.09 4.12
N ALA A 44 4.85 1.88 4.69
CA ALA A 44 5.51 1.68 5.97
C ALA A 44 7.03 2.00 5.88
N ALA A 45 7.69 1.54 4.81
CA ALA A 45 9.12 1.72 4.64
C ALA A 45 9.53 3.16 4.24
N GLN A 46 8.70 3.86 3.47
CA GLN A 46 9.05 5.19 2.95
C GLN A 46 8.49 6.33 3.80
N ASP A 47 7.27 6.18 4.31
CA ASP A 47 6.55 7.27 4.99
C ASP A 47 6.36 7.00 6.49
N GLY A 48 6.72 5.80 6.97
CA GLY A 48 6.53 5.42 8.38
C GLY A 48 5.07 5.27 8.80
N VAL A 49 4.15 5.13 7.83
CA VAL A 49 2.72 4.98 8.09
C VAL A 49 2.32 3.51 8.04
N PHE A 50 1.83 2.97 9.16
CA PHE A 50 1.49 1.56 9.28
C PHE A 50 -0.03 1.31 9.22
N ILE A 51 -0.48 0.70 8.12
CA ILE A 51 -1.90 0.50 7.76
C ILE A 51 -2.20 -0.96 7.50
N GLU A 52 -3.46 -1.40 7.62
CA GLU A 52 -3.84 -2.79 7.27
C GLU A 52 -3.86 -3.04 5.75
N PRO A 53 -3.79 -4.29 5.25
CA PRO A 53 -3.82 -4.58 3.81
C PRO A 53 -5.04 -4.02 3.06
N GLY A 54 -6.23 -4.03 3.67
CA GLY A 54 -7.43 -3.43 3.07
C GLY A 54 -7.30 -1.92 2.83
N SER A 55 -6.60 -1.22 3.73
CA SER A 55 -6.28 0.21 3.55
C SER A 55 -5.28 0.43 2.42
N ALA A 56 -4.31 -0.47 2.27
CA ALA A 56 -3.28 -0.35 1.23
C ALA A 56 -3.83 -0.48 -0.21
N ALA A 57 -5.04 -1.01 -0.38
CA ALA A 57 -5.71 -1.06 -1.69
C ALA A 57 -5.93 0.33 -2.31
N SER A 58 -6.21 1.36 -1.49
CA SER A 58 -6.38 2.73 -2.00
C SER A 58 -5.07 3.28 -2.58
N LEU A 59 -3.95 3.09 -1.88
CA LEU A 59 -2.63 3.49 -2.39
C LEU A 59 -2.21 2.66 -3.62
N ALA A 60 -2.49 1.36 -3.63
CA ALA A 60 -2.23 0.51 -4.79
C ALA A 60 -2.98 1.01 -6.04
N GLY A 61 -4.27 1.38 -5.88
CA GLY A 61 -5.07 1.98 -6.95
C GLY A 61 -4.48 3.32 -7.44
N VAL A 62 -4.03 4.18 -6.53
CA VAL A 62 -3.33 5.43 -6.89
C VAL A 62 -2.09 5.13 -7.73
N ILE A 63 -1.23 4.19 -7.30
CA ILE A 63 -0.02 3.80 -8.05
C ILE A 63 -0.39 3.27 -9.45
N GLN A 64 -1.42 2.43 -9.56
CA GLN A 64 -1.90 1.89 -10.83
C GLN A 64 -2.44 2.99 -11.76
N HIS A 65 -3.18 3.95 -11.23
CA HIS A 65 -3.79 5.03 -12.00
C HIS A 65 -2.80 6.11 -12.41
N VAL A 66 -1.77 6.38 -11.60
CA VAL A 66 -0.63 7.21 -12.02
C VAL A 66 0.12 6.54 -13.17
N LYS A 67 0.42 5.24 -13.06
CA LYS A 67 1.12 4.48 -14.12
C LYS A 67 0.35 4.43 -15.44
N SER A 68 -0.98 4.34 -15.38
CA SER A 68 -1.83 4.32 -16.59
C SER A 68 -2.17 5.72 -17.12
N GLY A 69 -1.78 6.79 -16.42
CA GLY A 69 -2.09 8.17 -16.80
C GLY A 69 -3.53 8.61 -16.52
N LYS A 70 -4.33 7.80 -15.81
CA LYS A 70 -5.66 8.19 -15.33
C LYS A 70 -5.57 9.33 -14.30
N ILE A 71 -4.59 9.26 -13.40
CA ILE A 71 -4.20 10.37 -12.51
C ILE A 71 -3.00 11.06 -13.15
N LYS A 72 -3.08 12.38 -13.34
CA LYS A 72 -2.06 13.18 -14.04
C LYS A 72 -1.07 13.80 -13.07
N THR A 73 0.14 14.05 -13.56
CA THR A 73 1.17 14.78 -12.82
C THR A 73 0.66 16.16 -12.40
N GLY A 74 0.82 16.50 -11.12
CA GLY A 74 0.39 17.77 -10.54
C GLY A 74 -1.01 17.75 -9.92
N GLU A 75 -1.78 16.66 -10.09
CA GLU A 75 -3.05 16.50 -9.39
C GLU A 75 -2.84 16.21 -7.90
N THR A 76 -3.75 16.70 -7.07
CA THR A 76 -3.77 16.42 -5.63
C THR A 76 -4.70 15.25 -5.36
N VAL A 77 -4.18 14.22 -4.67
CA VAL A 77 -4.92 12.99 -4.39
C VAL A 77 -4.97 12.77 -2.88
N VAL A 78 -6.14 12.36 -2.38
CA VAL A 78 -6.32 11.91 -1.01
C VAL A 78 -6.60 10.41 -1.02
N ALA A 79 -5.75 9.62 -0.37
CA ALA A 79 -5.97 8.19 -0.15
C ALA A 79 -6.49 7.97 1.27
N VAL A 80 -7.58 7.24 1.42
CA VAL A 80 -8.17 6.92 2.73
C VAL A 80 -7.57 5.61 3.24
N PHE A 81 -7.02 5.63 4.45
CA PHE A 81 -6.55 4.45 5.16
C PHE A 81 -7.54 4.13 6.30
N THR A 82 -8.36 3.12 6.09
CA THR A 82 -9.50 2.77 6.94
C THR A 82 -9.12 2.08 8.25
N GLY A 83 -7.91 1.52 8.35
CA GLY A 83 -7.48 0.73 9.50
C GLY A 83 -5.98 0.79 9.78
N ASN A 84 -5.67 0.73 11.07
CA ASN A 84 -4.30 0.67 11.57
C ASN A 84 -3.67 -0.71 11.29
N GLY A 85 -2.38 -0.75 10.96
CA GLY A 85 -1.66 -2.01 10.67
C GLY A 85 -1.63 -3.00 11.84
N LEU A 86 -1.81 -2.55 13.08
CA LEU A 86 -1.89 -3.40 14.27
C LEU A 86 -3.12 -4.33 14.30
N LYS A 87 -4.10 -4.13 13.41
CA LYS A 87 -5.24 -5.05 13.27
C LYS A 87 -4.86 -6.40 12.65
N ASP A 88 -3.78 -6.44 11.87
CA ASP A 88 -3.36 -7.61 11.11
C ASP A 88 -1.86 -7.88 11.31
N PRO A 89 -1.47 -8.38 12.51
CA PRO A 89 -0.08 -8.69 12.81
C PRO A 89 0.43 -9.88 12.00
N ASP A 90 -0.44 -10.80 11.58
CA ASP A 90 -0.05 -12.00 10.84
C ASP A 90 0.54 -11.63 9.47
N THR A 91 -0.14 -10.77 8.71
CA THR A 91 0.39 -10.27 7.43
C THR A 91 1.71 -9.49 7.62
N ALA A 92 1.87 -8.79 8.74
CA ALA A 92 3.11 -8.09 9.05
C ALA A 92 4.29 -9.06 9.28
N MET A 93 4.02 -10.19 9.94
CA MET A 93 5.01 -11.22 10.26
C MET A 93 5.47 -12.04 9.05
N GLU A 94 4.68 -12.09 7.97
CA GLU A 94 5.07 -12.72 6.70
C GLU A 94 6.14 -11.93 5.92
N THR A 95 6.60 -10.80 6.46
CA THR A 95 7.67 -10.00 5.84
C THR A 95 9.05 -10.54 6.22
N GLU A 96 9.82 -10.97 5.23
CA GLU A 96 11.22 -11.32 5.44
C GLU A 96 12.09 -10.07 5.63
N VAL A 97 12.86 -10.05 6.72
CA VAL A 97 13.88 -9.01 6.98
C VAL A 97 15.23 -9.58 6.59
N ALA A 98 15.86 -9.02 5.56
CA ALA A 98 17.21 -9.41 5.17
C ALA A 98 18.23 -9.02 6.24
N ILE A 99 18.80 -10.02 6.92
CA ILE A 99 19.87 -9.81 7.90
C ILE A 99 21.21 -9.89 7.17
N SER A 100 21.90 -8.75 7.06
CA SER A 100 23.25 -8.70 6.49
C SER A 100 24.28 -8.87 7.60
N LYS A 101 25.01 -10.00 7.60
CA LYS A 101 26.11 -10.23 8.53
C LYS A 101 27.34 -9.44 8.06
N MET A 102 27.89 -8.63 8.96
CA MET A 102 29.12 -7.86 8.73
C MET A 102 30.27 -8.52 9.50
N SER A 103 31.46 -8.51 8.90
CA SER A 103 32.67 -9.07 9.51
C SER A 103 33.29 -8.13 10.54
N ASP A 104 33.13 -6.82 10.37
CA ASP A 104 33.61 -5.79 11.29
C ASP A 104 32.73 -4.52 11.31
N VAL A 105 33.11 -3.57 12.18
CA VAL A 105 32.40 -2.30 12.39
C VAL A 105 32.50 -1.36 11.19
N GLU A 106 33.61 -1.39 10.44
CA GLU A 106 33.79 -0.54 9.26
C GLU A 106 32.91 -1.00 8.10
N GLU A 107 32.79 -2.31 7.89
CA GLU A 107 31.88 -2.90 6.93
C GLU A 107 30.42 -2.53 7.26
N MET A 108 30.04 -2.62 8.54
CA MET A 108 28.73 -2.19 9.02
C MET A 108 28.48 -0.70 8.74
N ARG A 109 29.44 0.18 9.03
CA ARG A 109 29.32 1.63 8.75
C ARG A 109 29.13 1.91 7.27
N LEU A 110 29.88 1.23 6.40
CA LEU A 110 29.76 1.39 4.96
C LEU A 110 28.38 0.91 4.46
N HIS A 111 27.90 -0.22 4.96
CA HIS A 111 26.58 -0.77 4.62
C HIS A 111 25.45 0.20 5.00
N LEU A 112 25.44 0.68 6.24
CA LEU A 112 24.40 1.61 6.72
C LEU A 112 24.39 2.92 5.92
N ARG A 113 25.55 3.49 5.60
CA ARG A 113 25.65 4.71 4.79
C ARG A 113 25.10 4.52 3.37
N LYS A 114 25.34 3.36 2.75
CA LYS A 114 24.78 3.03 1.44
C LYS A 114 23.26 2.94 1.49
N GLY A 115 22.71 2.30 2.52
CA GLY A 115 21.26 2.17 2.70
C GLY A 115 20.55 3.51 2.82
N VAL A 116 21.12 4.46 3.56
CA VAL A 116 20.57 5.83 3.70
C VAL A 116 20.61 6.61 2.38
N ALA A 117 21.61 6.36 1.51
CA ALA A 117 21.74 7.05 0.23
C ALA A 117 20.79 6.52 -0.87
N THR A 118 20.15 5.37 -0.64
CA THR A 118 19.21 4.73 -1.57
C THR A 118 17.73 4.92 -1.20
N LEU A 119 17.46 5.58 -0.07
CA LEU A 119 16.13 6.03 0.34
C LEU A 119 15.85 7.41 -0.26
#